data_AF-A0A8J2XGK9-F1
#
_entry.id   AF-A0A8J2XGK9-F1
#
_cell.length_a   1.000
_cell.length_b   1.000
_cell.length_c   1.000
_cell.angle_alpha   90.00
_cell.angle_beta   90.00
_cell.angle_gamma   90.00
#
_symmetry.space_group_name_H-M   'P 1'
#
loop_
_entity.id
_entity.type
_entity.pdbx_description
1 polymer ?
#
loop_
_entity_poly.entity_id
_entity_poly.type
_entity_poly.pdbx_seq_one_letter_code
_entity_poly.pdbx_strand_id
1 'polypeptide(L)'
;MAYGEVYTALQAGVIDAAENNETALVGNNHGEVAKYYMYTGHQIVPDMFIVNAKRFRELSDEQQQMVLEAAKESTEFHEQVWEKTIKEQTEIAK
;
A
#
# COMPACT_ATOMS: atom_id res chain seq x y z
N MET A 1 4.91 14.39 4.94
CA MET A 1 5.73 13.58 5.87
C MET A 1 5.97 12.24 5.21
N ALA A 2 7.16 11.66 5.32
CA ALA A 2 7.41 10.34 4.76
C ALA A 2 6.64 9.29 5.57
N TYR A 3 6.16 8.21 4.94
CA TYR A 3 5.35 7.20 5.62
C TYR A 3 6.06 6.60 6.85
N GLY A 4 7.37 6.38 6.77
CA GLY A 4 8.18 5.86 7.88
C GLY A 4 8.34 6.79 9.09
N GLU A 5 7.93 8.06 8.98
CA GLU A 5 7.98 9.04 10.07
C GLU A 5 6.63 9.16 10.81
N VAL A 6 5.56 8.56 10.28
CA VAL A 6 4.19 8.76 10.77
C VAL A 6 4.02 8.17 12.18
N TYR A 7 4.52 6.96 12.43
CA TYR A 7 4.44 6.33 13.76
C TYR A 7 5.06 7.23 14.85
N THR A 8 6.29 7.71 14.64
CA THR A 8 7.00 8.51 15.64
C THR A 8 6.38 9.90 15.78
N ALA A 9 5.85 10.47 14.70
CA ALA A 9 5.13 11.74 14.75
C ALA A 9 3.80 11.64 15.53
N LEU A 10 3.05 10.55 15.37
CA LEU A 10 1.86 10.25 16.18
C LEU A 10 2.24 10.01 17.65
N GLN A 11 3.25 9.19 17.91
CA GLN A 11 3.73 8.87 19.26
C GLN A 11 4.17 10.12 20.03
N ALA A 12 4.90 11.02 19.37
CA ALA A 12 5.40 12.25 19.95
C ALA A 12 4.34 13.37 20.04
N GLY A 13 3.14 13.17 19.47
CA GLY A 13 2.09 14.18 19.42
C GLY A 13 2.42 15.36 18.50
N VAL A 14 3.29 15.17 17.51
CA VAL A 14 3.58 16.17 16.47
C VAL A 14 2.40 16.28 15.49
N ILE A 15 1.71 15.16 15.26
CA ILE A 15 0.45 15.10 14.53
C ILE A 15 -0.59 14.36 15.36
N ASP A 16 -1.85 14.74 15.21
CA ASP A 16 -2.98 14.15 15.95
C ASP A 16 -3.59 12.95 15.23
N ALA A 17 -3.46 12.88 13.91
CA ALA A 17 -4.10 11.88 13.07
C ALA A 17 -3.33 11.64 11.76
N ALA A 18 -3.56 10.47 11.18
CA ALA A 18 -3.16 10.09 9.83
C ALA A 18 -4.30 9.30 9.17
N GLU A 19 -4.23 9.12 7.85
CA GLU A 19 -5.16 8.27 7.10
C GLU A 19 -4.38 7.12 6.42
N ASN A 20 -5.01 5.95 6.35
CA ASN A 20 -4.57 4.82 5.56
C ASN A 20 -5.61 3.68 5.59
N ASN A 21 -5.33 2.60 4.86
CA ASN A 21 -6.02 1.33 5.03
C ASN A 21 -5.57 0.58 6.31
N GLU A 22 -6.25 -0.53 6.60
CA GLU A 22 -6.12 -1.32 7.83
C GLU A 22 -4.73 -1.92 8.02
N THR A 23 -3.95 -2.11 6.93
CA THR A 23 -2.58 -2.63 7.02
C THR A 23 -1.66 -1.67 7.77
N ALA A 24 -1.93 -0.36 7.76
CA ALA A 24 -1.13 0.60 8.52
C ALA A 24 -1.32 0.45 10.04
N LEU A 25 -2.53 0.08 10.48
CA LEU A 25 -2.84 -0.09 11.90
C LEU A 25 -2.04 -1.24 12.50
N VAL A 26 -2.00 -2.38 11.80
CA VAL A 26 -1.43 -3.63 12.28
C VAL A 26 -0.04 -3.87 11.72
N GLY A 27 0.13 -3.93 10.39
CA GLY A 27 1.42 -4.19 9.74
C GLY A 27 2.48 -3.11 10.00
N ASN A 28 2.06 -1.86 10.22
CA ASN A 28 2.95 -0.74 10.54
C ASN A 28 2.83 -0.27 11.99
N ASN A 29 2.10 -1.01 12.83
CA ASN A 29 1.90 -0.72 14.25
C ASN A 29 1.30 0.66 14.57
N HIS A 30 0.72 1.39 13.60
CA HIS A 30 0.14 2.70 13.89
C HIS A 30 -1.00 2.61 14.93
N GLY A 31 -1.65 1.44 15.05
CA GLY A 31 -2.66 1.17 16.07
C GLY A 31 -2.15 1.21 17.52
N GLU A 32 -0.84 1.10 17.75
CA GLU A 32 -0.26 1.23 19.10
C GLU A 32 -0.32 2.68 19.63
N VAL A 33 -0.30 3.65 18.72
CA VAL A 33 -0.18 5.08 19.02
C VAL A 33 -1.41 5.88 18.59
N ALA A 34 -2.21 5.37 17.65
CA ALA A 34 -3.49 5.93 17.24
C ALA A 34 -4.65 5.30 18.02
N LYS A 35 -5.26 6.06 18.93
CA LYS A 35 -6.30 5.55 19.86
C LYS A 35 -7.70 5.40 19.26
N TYR A 36 -7.93 6.00 18.11
CA TYR A 36 -9.25 6.05 17.47
C TYR A 36 -9.12 5.76 15.98
N TYR A 37 -10.07 5.01 15.45
CA TYR A 37 -10.19 4.68 14.04
C TYR A 37 -11.60 4.99 13.53
N MET A 38 -11.70 5.54 12.31
CA MET A 38 -12.97 5.89 11.67
C MET A 38 -12.99 5.35 10.24
N TYR A 39 -13.89 4.39 9.98
CA TYR A 39 -14.02 3.78 8.65
C TYR A 39 -14.88 4.64 7.71
N THR A 40 -14.25 5.63 7.08
CA THR A 40 -14.95 6.65 6.29
C THR A 40 -15.00 6.35 4.78
N GLY A 41 -14.12 5.48 4.26
CA GLY A 41 -14.07 5.15 2.83
C GLY A 41 -13.82 6.36 1.91
N HIS A 42 -13.20 7.42 2.43
CA HIS A 42 -13.07 8.71 1.74
C HIS A 42 -12.07 8.69 0.57
N GLN A 43 -11.24 7.66 0.47
CA GLN A 43 -10.25 7.51 -0.59
C GLN A 43 -10.16 6.06 -1.06
N ILE A 44 -9.99 5.90 -2.38
CA ILE A 44 -9.57 4.68 -3.05
C ILE A 44 -8.40 5.10 -3.93
N VAL A 45 -7.18 4.92 -3.43
CA VAL A 45 -5.97 5.34 -4.13
C VAL A 45 -5.42 4.16 -4.93
N PRO A 46 -5.27 4.27 -6.26
CA PRO A 46 -4.67 3.21 -7.06
C PRO A 46 -3.15 3.18 -6.89
N ASP A 47 -2.59 1.99 -6.69
CA ASP A 47 -1.15 1.75 -6.78
C ASP A 47 -0.74 1.50 -8.24
N MET A 48 0.44 1.99 -8.63
CA MET A 48 0.91 1.90 -10.01
C MET A 48 2.30 1.28 -10.10
N PHE A 49 2.46 0.32 -10.99
CA PHE A 49 3.76 -0.16 -11.43
C PHE A 49 4.34 0.80 -12.47
N ILE A 50 5.49 1.40 -12.18
CA ILE A 50 6.14 2.39 -13.05
C ILE A 50 7.52 1.89 -13.44
N VAL A 51 7.81 1.93 -14.74
CA VAL A 51 9.12 1.61 -15.30
C VAL A 51 9.78 2.84 -15.92
N ASN A 52 11.11 2.88 -15.92
CA ASN A 52 11.84 3.91 -16.63
C ASN A 52 11.63 3.76 -18.15
N ALA A 53 10.96 4.74 -18.77
CA ALA A 53 10.58 4.68 -20.18
C ALA A 53 11.78 4.63 -21.14
N LYS A 54 12.96 5.14 -20.78
CA LYS A 54 14.16 5.03 -21.62
C LYS A 54 14.68 3.59 -21.58
N ARG A 55 14.85 3.02 -20.39
CA ARG A 55 15.32 1.63 -20.22
C ARG A 55 14.37 0.62 -20.83
N PHE A 56 13.07 0.81 -20.66
CA PHE A 56 12.07 -0.07 -21.27
C PHE A 56 12.17 -0.10 -22.81
N ARG A 57 12.38 1.06 -23.44
CA ARG A 57 12.57 1.17 -24.89
C ARG A 57 13.92 0.64 -25.40
N GLU A 58 14.89 0.42 -24.52
CA GLU A 58 16.17 -0.23 -24.86
C GLU A 58 16.04 -1.76 -24.93
N LEU A 59 14.94 -2.33 -24.42
CA LEU A 59 14.65 -3.77 -24.48
C LEU A 59 14.18 -4.18 -25.87
N SER A 60 14.40 -5.45 -26.22
CA SER A 60 13.79 -6.04 -27.43
C SER A 60 12.26 -6.10 -27.30
N ASP A 61 11.54 -6.20 -28.42
CA ASP A 61 10.08 -6.32 -28.41
C ASP A 61 9.60 -7.52 -27.59
N GLU A 62 10.31 -8.65 -27.66
CA GLU A 62 10.05 -9.84 -26.84
C GLU A 62 10.20 -9.55 -25.34
N GLN A 63 11.27 -8.86 -24.94
CA GLN A 63 11.50 -8.49 -23.54
C GLN A 63 10.48 -7.48 -23.03
N GLN A 64 10.09 -6.50 -23.86
CA GLN A 64 9.02 -5.56 -23.52
C GLN A 64 7.70 -6.31 -23.28
N GLN A 65 7.37 -7.27 -24.14
CA GLN A 65 6.18 -8.08 -23.99
C GLN A 65 6.20 -8.91 -22.71
N MET A 66 7.34 -9.54 -22.38
CA MET A 66 7.49 -10.30 -21.12
C MET A 66 7.27 -9.41 -19.88
N VAL A 67 7.79 -8.18 -19.88
CA VAL A 67 7.58 -7.25 -18.76
C VAL A 67 6.11 -6.85 -18.64
N LEU A 68 5.41 -6.60 -19.75
CA LEU A 68 3.99 -6.25 -19.74
C LEU A 68 3.11 -7.42 -19.27
N GLU A 69 3.43 -8.64 -19.71
CA GLU A 69 2.73 -9.86 -19.29
C GLU A 69 2.95 -10.12 -17.80
N ALA A 70 4.19 -10.07 -17.32
CA ALA A 70 4.50 -10.22 -15.90
C ALA A 70 3.83 -9.14 -15.04
N ALA A 71 3.78 -7.88 -15.50
CA ALA A 71 3.08 -6.82 -14.80
C ALA A 71 1.57 -7.11 -14.68
N LYS A 72 0.94 -7.60 -15.77
CA LYS A 72 -0.47 -8.00 -15.75
C LYS A 72 -0.73 -9.17 -14.80
N GLU A 73 0.04 -10.25 -14.91
CA GLU A 73 -0.09 -11.43 -14.05
C GLU A 73 0.11 -11.07 -12.57
N SER A 74 1.10 -10.22 -12.27
CA SER A 74 1.35 -9.76 -10.90
C SER A 74 0.20 -8.91 -10.35
N THR A 75 -0.49 -8.15 -11.19
CA THR A 75 -1.65 -7.33 -10.79
C THR A 75 -2.83 -8.24 -10.42
N GLU A 76 -3.17 -9.21 -11.27
CA GLU A 76 -4.25 -10.17 -11.01
C GLU A 76 -3.99 -11.01 -9.76
N PHE A 77 -2.72 -11.40 -9.53
CA PHE A 77 -2.32 -12.09 -8.31
C PHE A 77 -2.39 -11.18 -7.07
N HIS A 78 -1.93 -9.93 -7.19
CA HIS A 78 -1.94 -8.96 -6.10
C HIS A 78 -3.36 -8.70 -5.59
N GLU A 79 -4.37 -8.59 -6.46
CA GLU A 79 -5.76 -8.38 -6.06
C GLU A 79 -6.26 -9.46 -5.08
N GLN A 80 -5.94 -10.73 -5.36
CA GLN A 80 -6.34 -11.85 -4.50
C GLN A 80 -5.62 -11.84 -3.16
N VAL A 81 -4.31 -11.54 -3.18
CA VAL A 81 -3.51 -11.41 -1.96
C VAL A 81 -4.01 -10.23 -1.13
N TRP A 82 -4.28 -9.10 -1.77
CA TRP A 82 -4.75 -7.88 -1.11
C TRP A 82 -6.09 -8.07 -0.42
N GLU A 83 -7.07 -8.70 -1.10
CA GLU A 83 -8.37 -9.00 -0.48
C GLU A 83 -8.22 -9.88 0.75
N LYS A 84 -7.35 -10.90 0.69
CA LYS A 84 -7.05 -11.77 1.82
C LYS A 84 -6.37 -10.99 2.96
N THR A 85 -5.35 -10.20 2.64
CA THR A 85 -4.59 -9.40 3.62
C THR A 85 -5.49 -8.40 4.32
N ILE A 86 -6.34 -7.66 3.60
CA ILE A 86 -7.25 -6.70 4.23
C ILE A 86 -8.20 -7.41 5.20
N LYS A 87 -8.81 -8.55 4.80
CA LYS A 87 -9.66 -9.32 5.72
C LYS A 87 -8.92 -9.73 7.00
N GLU A 88 -7.70 -10.26 6.87
CA GLU A 88 -6.89 -10.68 8.02
C GLU A 88 -6.52 -9.50 8.93
N GLN A 89 -6.05 -8.39 8.35
CA GLN A 89 -5.62 -7.21 9.11
C GLN A 89 -6.80 -6.53 9.81
N THR A 90 -7.96 -6.44 9.14
CA THR A 90 -9.18 -5.89 9.73
C THR A 90 -9.67 -6.73 10.91
N GLU A 91 -9.56 -8.06 10.87
CA GLU A 91 -9.91 -8.90 12.03
C GLU A 91 -8.92 -8.75 13.19
N ILE A 92 -7.63 -8.54 12.92
CA ILE A 92 -6.62 -8.28 13.97
C ILE A 92 -6.80 -6.89 14.60
N ALA A 93 -7.24 -5.90 13.82
CA ALA A 93 -7.41 -4.52 14.26
C ALA A 93 -8.66 -4.29 15.13
N LYS A 94 -9.61 -5.23 15.14
CA LYS A 94 -10.84 -5.19 15.97
C LYS A 94 -10.54 -5.61 17.41
#